data_AF-A0A8T4I6K8-F1
#
_entry.id   AF-A0A8T4I6K8-F1
#
_cell.length_a   1.000
_cell.length_b   1.000
_cell.length_c   1.000
_cell.angle_alpha   90.00
_cell.angle_beta   90.00
_cell.angle_gamma   90.00
#
_symmetry.space_group_name_H-M   'P 1'
#
loop_
_entity.id
_entity.type
_entity.pdbx_description
1 polymer ?
#
loop_
_entity_poly.entity_id
_entity_poly.type
_entity_poly.pdbx_seq_one_letter_code
_entity_poly.pdbx_strand_id
1 'polypeptide(L)' 'PPQLQGLHTVIGWPRIGVEALEQRLELEAVRWADGADAEDLREVAEANDLFDESSLAHLDALTYGREYIAVG' A
#
# COMPACT_ATOMS: atom_id res chain seq x y z
N PRO A 1 -17.60 -30.15 -6.38
CA PRO A 1 -18.20 -31.40 -5.83
C PRO A 1 -19.70 -31.19 -5.63
N PRO A 2 -20.55 -32.24 -5.62
CA PRO A 2 -21.99 -32.13 -5.46
C PRO A 2 -22.42 -31.27 -4.26
N GLN A 3 -21.64 -31.34 -3.18
CA GLN A 3 -21.87 -30.59 -1.93
C GLN A 3 -21.67 -29.07 -2.06
N LEU A 4 -21.02 -28.57 -3.12
CA LEU A 4 -20.74 -27.14 -3.33
C LEU A 4 -21.57 -26.51 -4.44
N GLN A 5 -22.51 -27.25 -5.04
CA GLN A 5 -23.31 -26.75 -6.17
C GLN A 5 -24.20 -25.56 -5.83
N GLY A 6 -24.57 -25.37 -4.56
CA GLY A 6 -25.35 -24.21 -4.10
C GLY A 6 -24.52 -23.04 -3.55
N LEU A 7 -23.19 -23.19 -3.47
CA LEU A 7 -22.31 -22.13 -2.98
C LEU A 7 -22.03 -21.12 -4.10
N HIS A 8 -22.94 -20.17 -4.29
CA HIS A 8 -22.69 -18.99 -5.09
C HIS A 8 -22.12 -17.90 -4.19
N THR A 9 -20.83 -17.62 -4.33
CA THR A 9 -20.19 -16.48 -3.68
C THR A 9 -19.50 -15.61 -4.71
N VAL A 10 -19.41 -14.32 -4.42
CA VAL A 10 -18.72 -13.38 -5.28
C VAL A 10 -17.25 -13.34 -4.87
N ILE A 11 -16.45 -14.15 -5.54
CA ILE A 11 -15.01 -14.21 -5.34
C ILE A 11 -14.39 -13.00 -6.07
N GLY A 12 -13.61 -12.18 -5.36
CA GLY A 12 -12.81 -11.11 -5.96
C GLY A 12 -13.24 -9.67 -5.67
N TRP A 13 -14.46 -9.41 -5.20
CA TRP A 13 -14.85 -8.04 -4.78
C TRP A 13 -14.00 -7.49 -3.63
N PRO A 14 -13.63 -8.29 -2.61
CA PRO A 14 -12.69 -7.81 -1.59
C PRO A 14 -11.37 -7.32 -2.20
N ARG A 15 -10.80 -8.05 -3.17
CA ARG A 15 -9.57 -7.65 -3.86
C ARG A 15 -9.75 -6.33 -4.62
N ILE A 16 -10.82 -6.18 -5.39
CA ILE A 16 -11.11 -4.93 -6.13
C ILE A 16 -11.23 -3.74 -5.16
N GLY A 17 -11.90 -3.94 -4.01
CA GLY A 17 -12.03 -2.91 -2.99
C GLY A 17 -10.68 -2.52 -2.38
N VAL A 18 -9.83 -3.51 -2.08
CA VAL A 18 -8.49 -3.30 -1.54
C VAL A 18 -7.59 -2.58 -2.55
N GLU A 19 -7.53 -3.03 -3.81
CA GLU A 19 -6.77 -2.37 -4.89
C GLU A 19 -7.22 -0.92 -5.09
N ALA A 20 -8.52 -0.64 -5.03
CA ALA A 20 -9.04 0.72 -5.17
C ALA A 20 -8.74 1.62 -3.95
N LEU A 21 -8.48 1.05 -2.77
CA LEU A 21 -8.03 1.80 -1.60
C LEU A 21 -6.53 2.07 -1.66
N GLU A 22 -5.75 1.06 -2.05
CA GLU A 22 -4.30 1.16 -2.21
C GLU A 22 -3.93 2.25 -3.23
N GLN A 23 -4.55 2.26 -4.41
CA GLN A 23 -4.33 3.29 -5.46
C GLN A 23 -4.66 4.74 -5.04
N ARG A 24 -5.31 4.94 -3.89
CA ARG A 24 -5.57 6.28 -3.32
C ARG A 24 -4.52 6.72 -2.31
N LEU A 25 -3.63 5.82 -1.92
CA LEU A 25 -2.59 6.03 -0.93
C LEU A 25 -1.21 6.16 -1.61
N GLU A 26 -1.17 6.50 -2.89
CA GLU A 26 0.07 6.75 -3.63
C GLU A 26 0.95 7.77 -2.88
N LEU A 27 2.17 7.35 -2.54
CA LEU A 27 3.15 8.25 -1.96
C LEU A 27 3.76 9.09 -3.08
N GLU A 28 3.35 10.35 -3.21
CA GLU A 28 3.86 11.22 -4.29
C GLU A 28 5.05 12.10 -3.86
N ALA A 29 5.13 12.44 -2.57
CA ALA A 29 6.16 13.34 -2.05
C ALA A 29 6.32 13.25 -0.53
N VAL A 30 7.52 13.59 -0.06
CA VAL A 30 7.85 13.78 1.36
C VAL A 30 8.19 15.25 1.63
N ARG A 31 7.82 15.77 2.80
CA ARG A 31 8.09 17.16 3.20
C ARG A 31 8.17 17.33 4.71
N TRP A 32 8.96 18.30 5.14
CA TRP A 32 8.93 18.78 6.52
C TRP A 32 7.65 19.56 6.82
N ALA A 33 7.14 19.43 8.04
CA ALA A 33 5.89 20.07 8.45
C ALA A 33 5.99 21.60 8.53
N ASP A 34 7.19 22.13 8.73
CA ASP A 34 7.50 23.56 8.79
C ASP A 34 7.78 24.17 7.40
N GLY A 35 7.77 23.35 6.34
CA GLY A 35 8.03 23.79 4.97
C GLY A 35 9.51 24.04 4.67
N ALA A 36 10.43 23.57 5.52
CA ALA A 36 11.84 23.53 5.19
C ALA A 36 12.10 22.69 3.93
N ASP A 37 13.26 22.93 3.29
CA ASP A 37 13.72 22.13 2.16
C ASP A 37 13.85 20.65 2.57
N ALA A 38 13.30 19.76 1.75
CA ALA A 38 13.12 18.34 2.06
C ALA A 38 13.97 17.44 1.14
N GLU A 39 15.01 17.98 0.53
CA GLU A 39 15.91 17.23 -0.34
C GLU A 39 16.58 16.05 0.37
N ASP A 40 16.91 16.22 1.66
CA ASP A 40 17.46 15.16 2.51
C ASP A 40 16.45 14.03 2.77
N LEU A 41 15.17 14.37 3.03
CA LEU A 41 14.10 13.38 3.12
C LEU A 41 13.87 12.66 1.79
N ARG A 42 13.93 13.39 0.68
CA ARG A 42 13.77 12.83 -0.67
C ARG A 42 14.89 11.83 -0.95
N GLU A 43 16.13 12.16 -0.61
CA GLU A 43 17.27 11.25 -0.74
C GLU A 43 17.08 9.96 0.05
N VAL A 44 16.59 10.03 1.30
CA VAL A 44 16.29 8.84 2.11
C VAL A 44 15.16 8.00 1.49
N ALA A 45 14.11 8.65 0.99
CA ALA A 45 12.98 7.97 0.37
C ALA A 45 13.39 7.23 -0.91
N GLU A 46 14.25 7.84 -1.73
CA GLU A 46 14.79 7.22 -2.95
C GLU A 46 15.78 6.10 -2.62
N ALA A 47 16.66 6.30 -1.64
CA ALA A 47 17.61 5.27 -1.23
C ALA A 47 16.94 3.99 -0.70
N ASN A 48 15.72 4.12 -0.17
CA ASN A 48 14.92 3.02 0.36
C ASN A 48 13.77 2.60 -0.57
N ASP A 49 13.72 3.14 -1.80
CA ASP A 49 12.71 2.84 -2.81
C ASP A 49 11.25 3.03 -2.33
N LEU A 50 11.02 4.00 -1.43
CA LEU A 50 9.74 4.14 -0.74
C LEU A 50 8.58 4.51 -1.66
N PHE A 51 8.86 5.13 -2.80
CA PHE A 51 7.84 5.46 -3.79
C PHE A 51 7.22 4.21 -4.42
N ASP A 52 8.02 3.15 -4.60
CA ASP A 52 7.54 1.87 -5.14
C ASP A 52 7.13 0.92 -4.00
N GLU A 53 7.94 0.80 -2.94
CA GLU A 53 7.71 -0.15 -1.83
C GLU A 53 6.45 0.20 -1.01
N SER A 54 6.09 1.49 -0.91
CA SER A 54 4.89 1.90 -0.17
C SER A 54 3.60 1.33 -0.77
N SER A 55 3.53 1.11 -2.08
CA SER A 55 2.37 0.49 -2.74
C SER A 55 2.18 -0.96 -2.26
N LEU A 56 3.27 -1.72 -2.20
CA LEU A 56 3.27 -3.11 -1.70
C LEU A 56 2.89 -3.15 -0.21
N ALA A 57 3.47 -2.25 0.57
CA ALA A 57 3.20 -2.12 1.99
C ALA A 57 1.72 -1.82 2.29
N HIS A 58 1.13 -0.86 1.59
CA HIS A 58 -0.30 -0.54 1.73
C HIS A 58 -1.19 -1.72 1.33
N LEU A 59 -0.86 -2.42 0.24
CA LEU A 59 -1.60 -3.59 -0.21
C LEU A 59 -1.59 -4.70 0.84
N ASP A 60 -0.42 -4.99 1.43
CA ASP A 60 -0.25 -5.99 2.48
C ASP A 60 -0.95 -5.58 3.77
N ALA A 61 -0.86 -4.30 4.17
CA ALA A 61 -1.56 -3.79 5.34
C ALA A 61 -3.09 -3.93 5.19
N LEU A 62 -3.64 -3.64 4.02
CA LEU A 62 -5.07 -3.76 3.75
C LEU A 62 -5.53 -5.22 3.62
N THR A 63 -4.65 -6.10 3.16
CA THR A 63 -4.93 -7.53 2.98
C THR A 63 -4.80 -8.32 4.28
N TYR A 64 -3.75 -8.06 5.06
CA TYR A 64 -3.35 -8.83 6.25
C TYR A 64 -3.59 -8.09 7.57
N GLY A 65 -4.01 -6.82 7.51
CA GLY A 65 -4.34 -5.97 8.65
C GLY A 65 -3.16 -5.23 9.27
N ARG A 66 -1.93 -5.46 8.79
CA ARG A 66 -0.70 -4.76 9.19
C ARG A 66 0.45 -5.07 8.23
N GLU A 67 1.37 -4.12 8.11
CA GLU A 67 2.66 -4.25 7.42
C GLU A 67 3.63 -3.23 8.06
N TYR A 68 4.94 -3.47 7.90
CA TYR A 68 5.99 -2.56 8.38
C TYR A 68 7.18 -2.51 7.43
N ILE A 69 7.53 -1.32 6.96
CA ILE A 69 8.78 -1.04 6.26
C ILE A 69 9.87 -0.63 7.27
N ALA A 70 11.10 -1.09 7.05
CA ALA A 70 12.29 -0.59 7.73
C ALA A 70 13.09 0.31 6.78
N VAL A 71 13.49 1.47 7.26
CA VAL A 71 14.26 2.48 6.51
C VAL A 71 15.65 2.60 7.13
N GLY A 72 16.70 2.67 6.32
CA GLY A 72 18.09 2.76 6.77
C GLY A 72 19.06 3.34 5.76
#